data_AF-A0A1F6BTQ1-F1
#
_entry.id   AF-A0A1F6BTQ1-F1
#
_cell.length_a   1.000
_cell.length_b   1.000
_cell.length_c   1.000
_cell.angle_alpha   90.00
_cell.angle_beta   90.00
_cell.angle_gamma   90.00
#
_symmetry.space_group_name_H-M   'P 1'
#
loop_
_entity.id
_entity.type
_entity.pdbx_description
1 polymer ?
#
loop_
_entity_poly.entity_id
_entity_poly.type
_entity_poly.pdbx_seq_one_letter_code
_entity_poly.pdbx_strand_id
1 'polypeptide(L)' 'MRGGGNLGIVPENQMTASKIKKFKRAAMLYAGSRPKFIKDDRGWRLDLIALTKVEKDFVIRHYENIS' A
#
# COMPACT_ATOMS: atom_id res chain seq x y z
N MET A 1 14.21 14.74 26.59
CA MET A 1 15.10 14.47 25.45
C MET A 1 15.77 13.10 25.61
N ARG A 2 15.46 12.17 24.71
CA ARG A 2 16.22 10.97 24.29
C ARG A 2 15.81 10.84 22.81
N GLY A 3 16.61 11.17 21.80
CA GLY A 3 17.96 10.69 21.52
C GLY A 3 17.85 9.65 20.41
N GLY A 4 17.97 10.08 19.14
CA GLY A 4 17.94 9.21 17.95
C GLY A 4 16.78 9.48 17.00
N GLY A 5 16.83 10.57 16.24
CA GLY A 5 15.95 10.79 15.10
C GLY A 5 16.25 9.78 14.00
N ASN A 6 15.59 8.63 14.07
CA ASN A 6 15.54 7.71 12.94
C ASN A 6 14.58 8.34 11.93
N LEU A 7 15.09 8.92 10.85
CA LEU A 7 14.33 9.13 9.61
C LEU A 7 14.03 7.75 9.00
N GLY A 8 13.33 6.92 9.78
CA GLY A 8 13.22 5.49 9.60
C GLY A 8 12.51 5.18 8.29
N ILE A 9 12.98 4.14 7.61
CA ILE A 9 12.30 3.60 6.45
C ILE A 9 10.90 3.17 6.90
N VAL A 10 9.87 3.95 6.54
CA VAL A 10 8.47 3.58 6.77
C VAL A 10 7.99 2.66 5.64
N PRO A 11 7.01 1.78 5.90
CA PRO A 11 6.47 0.89 4.88
C PRO A 11 6.02 1.61 3.60
N GLU A 12 5.47 2.81 3.71
CA GLU A 12 5.04 3.65 2.60
C GLU A 12 6.21 4.00 1.67
N ASN A 13 7.43 4.18 2.20
CA ASN A 13 8.63 4.43 1.38
C ASN A 13 8.99 3.23 0.49
N GLN A 14 8.53 2.02 0.86
CA GLN A 14 8.73 0.83 0.03
C GLN A 14 7.77 0.81 -1.16
N MET A 15 6.73 1.63 -1.20
CA MET A 15 5.79 1.75 -2.32
C MET A 15 6.32 2.73 -3.37
N THR A 16 7.41 2.35 -4.01
CA THR A 16 8.05 3.14 -5.06
C THR A 16 7.11 3.35 -6.26
N ALA A 17 7.37 4.39 -7.06
CA ALA A 17 6.60 4.67 -8.28
C ALA A 17 6.48 3.46 -9.22
N SER A 18 7.52 2.61 -9.31
CA SER A 18 7.49 1.41 -10.13
C SER A 18 6.56 0.33 -9.56
N LYS A 19 6.50 0.16 -8.23
CA LYS A 19 5.55 -0.77 -7.59
C LYS A 19 4.11 -0.26 -7.71
N ILE A 20 3.88 1.03 -7.50
CA ILE A 20 2.56 1.65 -7.71
C ILE A 20 2.10 1.46 -9.17
N LYS A 21 2.98 1.71 -10.14
CA LYS A 21 2.66 1.51 -11.58
C LYS A 21 2.31 0.05 -11.88
N LYS A 22 3.07 -0.91 -11.35
CA LYS A 22 2.79 -2.35 -11.51
C LYS A 22 1.45 -2.74 -10.88
N PHE A 23 1.17 -2.25 -9.67
CA PHE A 23 -0.12 -2.45 -9.00
C PHE A 23 -1.27 -1.92 -9.86
N LYS A 24 -1.22 -0.65 -10.27
CA LYS A 24 -2.27 -0.02 -11.08
C LYS A 24 -2.53 -0.81 -12.37
N ARG A 25 -1.47 -1.26 -13.06
CA ARG A 25 -1.61 -2.10 -14.26
C ARG A 25 -2.34 -3.42 -13.98
N ALA A 26 -1.96 -4.13 -12.92
CA ALA A 26 -2.60 -5.39 -12.55
C ALA A 26 -4.05 -5.19 -12.11
N ALA A 27 -4.32 -4.15 -11.33
CA ALA A 27 -5.65 -3.80 -10.84
C ALA A 27 -6.59 -3.40 -11.98
N MET A 28 -6.12 -2.60 -12.94
CA MET A 28 -6.88 -2.24 -14.15
C MET A 28 -7.22 -3.46 -15.00
N LEU A 29 -6.26 -4.38 -15.21
CA LEU A 29 -6.51 -5.62 -15.95
C LEU A 29 -7.57 -6.49 -15.24
N TYR A 30 -7.45 -6.62 -13.91
CA TYR A 30 -8.39 -7.39 -13.11
C TYR A 30 -9.80 -6.80 -13.13
N ALA A 31 -9.92 -5.48 -12.94
CA ALA A 31 -11.20 -4.78 -12.93
C ALA A 31 -11.84 -4.73 -14.33
N GLY A 32 -11.05 -4.46 -15.37
CA GLY A 32 -11.52 -4.40 -16.76
C GLY A 32 -12.06 -5.73 -17.27
N SER A 33 -11.55 -6.87 -16.77
CA SER A 33 -12.11 -8.20 -17.05
C SER A 33 -13.35 -8.55 -16.22
N ARG A 34 -13.74 -7.71 -15.25
CA ARG A 34 -14.90 -7.91 -14.38
C ARG A 34 -15.70 -6.60 -14.16
N PRO A 35 -16.30 -6.00 -15.20
CA PRO A 35 -17.01 -4.73 -15.10
C PRO A 35 -18.10 -4.72 -14.02
N LYS A 36 -18.74 -5.86 -13.75
CA LYS A 36 -19.76 -6.03 -12.70
C LYS A 36 -19.32 -5.65 -11.27
N PHE A 37 -18.00 -5.54 -11.03
CA PHE A 37 -17.45 -5.13 -9.74
C PHE A 37 -17.05 -3.66 -9.69
N ILE A 38 -17.08 -2.98 -10.83
CA ILE A 38 -16.78 -1.55 -10.93
C ILE A 38 -18.03 -0.79 -10.51
N LYS A 39 -17.83 0.21 -9.65
CA LYS A 39 -18.85 1.17 -9.24
C LYS A 39 -18.45 2.50 -9.83
N ASP A 40 -19.12 2.93 -10.90
CA ASP A 40 -18.73 4.12 -11.69
C ASP A 40 -18.85 5.43 -10.90
N ASP A 41 -19.61 5.42 -9.80
CA ASP A 41 -19.72 6.52 -8.83
C ASP A 41 -18.56 6.56 -7.81
N ARG A 42 -17.61 5.61 -7.88
CA ARG A 42 -16.49 5.50 -6.93
C ARG A 42 -15.14 5.60 -7.64
N GLY A 43 -14.20 6.24 -6.95
CA GLY A 43 -12.80 6.30 -7.37
C GLY A 43 -12.00 5.05 -7.02
N TRP A 44 -10.70 5.10 -7.32
CA TRP A 44 -9.74 4.06 -6.95
C TRP A 44 -9.14 4.36 -5.58
N ARG A 45 -8.89 3.31 -4.80
CA ARG A 45 -8.11 3.36 -3.56
C ARG A 45 -6.97 2.36 -3.63
N LEU A 46 -5.79 2.77 -3.20
CA LEU A 46 -4.63 1.88 -3.05
C LEU A 46 -4.28 1.79 -1.57
N ASP A 47 -4.42 0.61 -0.99
CA ASP A 47 -4.06 0.36 0.39
C ASP A 47 -2.77 -0.47 0.48
N LEU A 48 -2.01 -0.25 1.55
CA LEU A 48 -0.83 -1.02 1.91
C LEU A 48 -1.08 -1.73 3.24
N ILE A 49 -0.92 -3.05 3.24
CA ILE A 49 -0.79 -3.83 4.47
C ILE A 49 0.69 -4.11 4.66
N ALA A 50 1.25 -3.58 5.75
CA ALA A 50 2.65 -3.80 6.12
C ALA A 50 2.74 -4.82 7.24
N LEU A 51 3.65 -5.79 7.09
CA LEU A 51 4.06 -6.69 8.16
C LEU A 51 5.48 -6.31 8.56
N THR A 52 5.65 -5.88 9.81
CA THR A 52 6.94 -5.49 10.37
C THR A 52 7.33 -6.49 11.44
N LYS A 53 8.48 -7.15 11.27
CA LYS A 53 9.06 -8.01 12.31
C LYS A 53 9.71 -7.14 13.37
N VAL A 54 9.29 -7.29 14.62
CA VAL A 54 9.86 -6.59 15.78
C VAL A 54 10.33 -7.65 16.77
N GLU A 55 11.64 -7.83 16.87
CA GLU A 55 12.25 -8.89 17.69
C GLU A 55 11.72 -10.29 17.33
N LYS A 56 10.89 -10.88 18.21
CA LYS A 56 10.26 -12.20 18.04
C LYS A 56 8.81 -12.13 17.55
N ASP A 57 8.24 -10.93 17.47
CA ASP A 57 6.85 -10.69 17.10
C ASP A 57 6.70 -10.07 15.70
N PHE A 58 5.44 -10.06 15.24
CA PHE A 58 5.04 -9.38 14.01
C PHE A 58 3.96 -8.35 14.29
N VAL A 59 4.17 -7.14 13.79
CA VAL A 59 3.18 -6.05 13.83
C VAL A 59 2.60 -5.88 12.43
N ILE A 60 1.28 -5.97 12.34
CA ILE A 60 0.54 -5.75 11.11
C ILE A 60 -0.05 -4.34 11.15
N ARG A 61 0.13 -3.56 10.09
CA ARG A 61 -0.44 -2.21 9.94
C ARG A 61 -1.13 -2.08 8.59
N HIS A 62 -2.25 -1.38 8.57
CA HIS A 62 -2.98 -1.03 7.36
C HIS A 62 -2.88 0.48 7.13
N TYR A 63 -2.40 0.84 5.95
CA TYR A 63 -2.27 2.20 5.48
C TYR A 63 -3.23 2.36 4.31
N GLU A 64 -4.24 3.21 4.48
CA GLU A 64 -5.25 3.46 3.46
C GLU A 64 -4.81 4.56 2.51
N ASN A 65 -5.17 4.40 1.23
CA ASN A 65 -5.04 5.43 0.21
C ASN A 65 -3.62 6.03 0.04
N ILE A 66 -2.61 5.17 -0.07
CA ILE A 66 -1.18 5.56 -0.17
C ILE A 66 -0.75 5.94 -1.60
N SER A 67 -1.59 6.67 -2.35
CA SER A 67 -1.38 7.00 -3.78
C SER A 67 -1.21 8.49 -4.04
#